data_AF-A0A434U2M7-F1
#
_entry.id   AF-A0A434U2M7-F1
#
_cell.length_a   1.000
_cell.length_b   1.000
_cell.length_c   1.000
_cell.angle_alpha   90.00
_cell.angle_beta   90.00
_cell.angle_gamma   90.00
#
_symmetry.space_group_name_H-M   'P 1'
#
loop_
_entity.id
_entity.type
_entity.pdbx_description
1 polymer ?
#
loop_
_entity_poly.entity_id
_entity_poly.type
_entity_poly.pdbx_seq_one_letter_code
_entity_poly.pdbx_strand_id
1 'polypeptide(L)' 'MSDNEQERTDDIQAVKDFRVRFLIRETGIAEAQARELVDIIGNDANSLLGEARLLARKQR' A
#
# COMPACT_ATOMS: atom_id res chain seq x y z
N MET A 1 -30.03 -7.47 7.28
CA MET A 1 -29.46 -6.20 6.79
C MET A 1 -28.10 -6.03 7.47
N SER A 2 -27.10 -6.80 7.04
CA SER A 2 -25.73 -6.74 7.62
C SER A 2 -24.65 -6.90 6.55
N ASP A 3 -25.01 -6.95 5.27
CA ASP A 3 -24.06 -7.15 4.16
C ASP A 3 -23.22 -5.90 3.84
N ASN A 4 -23.60 -4.73 4.38
CA ASN A 4 -23.05 -3.44 3.95
C ASN A 4 -21.73 -3.04 4.64
N GLU A 5 -21.38 -3.69 5.75
CA GLU A 5 -20.10 -3.45 6.45
C GLU A 5 -18.99 -4.34 5.92
N GLN A 6 -19.33 -5.58 5.54
CA GLN A 6 -18.38 -6.57 5.03
C GLN A 6 -17.90 -6.22 3.61
N GLU A 7 -18.80 -5.80 2.71
CA GLU A 7 -18.44 -5.34 1.36
C GLU A 7 -17.46 -4.16 1.39
N ARG A 8 -17.64 -3.22 2.33
CA ARG A 8 -16.75 -2.05 2.45
C ARG A 8 -15.35 -2.45 2.93
N THR A 9 -15.24 -3.41 3.84
CA THR A 9 -13.94 -3.89 4.29
C THR A 9 -13.19 -4.65 3.19
N ASP A 10 -13.90 -5.40 2.36
CA ASP A 10 -13.30 -6.13 1.23
C ASP A 10 -12.82 -5.17 0.13
N ASP A 11 -13.59 -4.12 -0.15
CA ASP A 11 -13.19 -3.06 -1.09
C ASP A 11 -11.94 -2.31 -0.60
N ILE A 12 -11.89 -1.97 0.69
CA ILE A 12 -10.73 -1.31 1.29
C ILE A 12 -9.50 -2.23 1.22
N GLN A 13 -9.68 -3.53 1.47
CA GLN A 13 -8.60 -4.50 1.45
C GLN A 13 -8.04 -4.70 0.03
N ALA A 14 -8.91 -4.79 -0.97
CA ALA A 14 -8.53 -4.91 -2.37
C ALA A 14 -7.73 -3.68 -2.86
N VAL A 15 -8.12 -2.48 -2.42
CA VAL A 15 -7.42 -1.23 -2.72
C VAL A 15 -6.04 -1.20 -2.07
N LYS A 16 -5.92 -1.63 -0.81
CA LYS A 16 -4.62 -1.75 -0.13
C LYS A 16 -3.70 -2.72 -0.86
N ASP A 17 -4.20 -3.89 -1.25
CA ASP A 17 -3.41 -4.93 -1.92
C ASP A 17 -2.95 -4.48 -3.31
N PHE A 18 -3.80 -3.75 -4.05
CA PHE A 18 -3.41 -3.12 -5.31
C PHE A 18 -2.24 -2.15 -5.09
N ARG A 19 -2.30 -1.35 -4.02
CA ARG A 19 -1.29 -0.34 -3.72
C ARG A 19 0.04 -0.96 -3.29
N VAL A 20 0.01 -2.03 -2.49
CA VAL A 20 1.19 -2.81 -2.13
C VAL A 20 1.90 -3.34 -3.37
N ARG A 21 1.17 -4.00 -4.26
CA ARG A 21 1.74 -4.54 -5.52
C ARG A 21 2.32 -3.44 -6.41
N PHE A 22 1.65 -2.29 -6.48
CA PHE A 22 2.15 -1.13 -7.20
C PHE A 22 3.49 -0.63 -6.64
N LEU A 23 3.64 -0.52 -5.33
CA LEU A 23 4.89 -0.04 -4.72
C LEU A 23 6.04 -1.02 -4.92
N ILE A 24 5.79 -2.33 -4.76
CA ILE A 24 6.81 -3.36 -5.05
C ILE A 24 7.29 -3.25 -6.49
N ARG A 25 6.36 -3.10 -7.45
CA ARG A 25 6.69 -3.01 -8.88
C ARG A 25 7.46 -1.74 -9.23
N GLU A 26 7.04 -0.60 -8.69
CA GLU A 26 7.61 0.70 -9.04
C GLU A 26 8.91 1.03 -8.31
N THR A 27 9.12 0.48 -7.11
CA THR A 27 10.25 0.85 -6.24
C THR A 27 11.15 -0.32 -5.87
N GLY A 28 10.69 -1.56 -6.05
CA GLY A 28 11.45 -2.76 -5.71
C GLY A 28 11.58 -3.05 -4.21
N ILE A 29 10.80 -2.36 -3.36
CA ILE A 29 10.79 -2.63 -1.91
C ILE A 29 10.08 -3.94 -1.58
N ALA A 30 10.35 -4.48 -0.39
CA ALA A 30 9.71 -5.71 0.08
C ALA A 30 8.20 -5.51 0.31
N GLU A 31 7.42 -6.58 0.15
CA GLU A 31 5.96 -6.55 0.36
C GLU A 31 5.58 -6.09 1.77
N ALA A 32 6.28 -6.55 2.79
CA ALA A 32 6.06 -6.13 4.17
C ALA A 32 6.23 -4.62 4.36
N GLN A 33 7.26 -4.03 3.72
CA GLN A 33 7.53 -2.60 3.77
C GLN A 33 6.48 -1.80 3.00
N ALA A 34 6.05 -2.30 1.84
CA ALA A 34 4.99 -1.68 1.05
C ALA A 34 3.65 -1.70 1.82
N ARG A 35 3.33 -2.79 2.53
CA ARG A 35 2.11 -2.88 3.35
C ARG A 35 2.17 -1.96 4.56
N GLU A 36 3.30 -1.90 5.25
CA GLU A 36 3.51 -0.96 6.36
C GLU A 36 3.34 0.50 5.90
N LEU A 37 3.89 0.86 4.73
CA LEU A 37 3.69 2.19 4.15
C LEU A 37 2.21 2.47 3.86
N VAL A 38 1.47 1.52 3.28
CA VAL A 38 0.03 1.66 3.00
C VAL A 38 -0.79 1.77 4.29
N ASP A 39 -0.40 1.08 5.35
CA ASP A 39 -1.11 1.17 6.63
C ASP A 39 -0.80 2.48 7.39
N ILE A 40 0.41 3.02 7.27
CA ILE A 40 0.82 4.29 7.93
C ILE A 40 0.33 5.51 7.15
N ILE A 41 0.47 5.52 5.82
CA ILE A 41 0.19 6.68 4.95
C ILE A 41 -1.24 6.64 4.40
N GLY A 42 -1.86 5.46 4.38
CA GLY A 42 -3.16 5.25 3.74
C GLY A 42 -3.00 4.97 2.23
N ASN A 43 -3.99 5.38 1.44
CA ASN A 43 -4.06 5.02 0.01
C ASN A 43 -3.52 6.11 -0.94
N ASP A 44 -2.86 7.16 -0.45
CA ASP A 44 -2.39 8.25 -1.32
C ASP A 44 -1.16 7.83 -2.16
N ALA A 45 -1.29 7.89 -3.50
CA ALA A 45 -0.27 7.36 -4.42
C ALA A 45 1.05 8.11 -4.32
N ASN A 46 0.97 9.44 -4.24
CA ASN A 46 2.13 10.31 -4.37
C ASN A 46 2.97 10.25 -3.10
N SER A 47 2.30 10.26 -1.95
CA SER A 47 2.91 10.08 -0.64
C SER A 47 3.61 8.73 -0.55
N LEU A 48 2.92 7.65 -0.95
CA LEU A 48 3.48 6.29 -0.94
C LEU A 48 4.67 6.12 -1.88
N LEU A 49 4.62 6.67 -3.10
CA LEU A 49 5.73 6.59 -4.06
C LEU A 49 6.97 7.35 -3.58
N GLY A 50 6.78 8.52 -2.97
CA GLY A 50 7.89 9.31 -2.42
C GLY A 50 8.62 8.54 -1.33
N GLU A 51 7.86 8.06 -0.35
CA GLU A 51 8.36 7.27 0.78
C GLU A 51 9.00 5.95 0.32
N ALA A 52 8.32 5.18 -0.55
CA ALA A 52 8.85 3.93 -1.07
C ALA A 52 10.15 4.12 -1.87
N ARG A 53 10.28 5.22 -2.64
CA ARG A 53 11.54 5.55 -3.34
C ARG A 53 12.66 5.94 -2.38
N LEU A 54 12.36 6.68 -1.32
CA LEU A 54 13.34 6.99 -0.27
C LEU A 54 13.79 5.72 0.45
N LEU A 55 12.85 4.82 0.76
CA LEU A 55 13.11 3.54 1.41
C LEU A 55 13.98 2.63 0.54
N ALA A 56 13.69 2.55 -0.76
CA ALA A 56 14.49 1.80 -1.73
C ALA A 56 15.92 2.33 -1.86
N ARG A 57 16.11 3.65 -1.75
CA ARG A 57 17.44 4.28 -1.77
C ARG A 57 18.24 4.04 -0.49
N LYS A 58 17.58 3.91 0.66
CA LYS A 58 18.24 3.62 1.96
C LYS A 58 18.69 2.17 2.11
N GLN A 59 18.12 1.25 1.34
CA GLN A 59 18.44 -0.19 1.41
C GLN A 59 19.52 -0.63 0.41
N ARG A 60 20.10 0.31 -0.34
CA ARG A 60 21.27 0.10 -1.20
C ARG A 60 22.53 0.62 -0.52
#